data_AF-A0A1V3SCT1-F1
#
_entry.id   AF-A0A1V3SCT1-F1
#
_cell.length_a   1.000
_cell.length_b   1.000
_cell.length_c   1.000
_cell.angle_alpha   90.00
_cell.angle_beta   90.00
_cell.angle_gamma   90.00
#
_symmetry.space_group_name_H-M   'P 1'
#
loop_
_entity.id
_entity.type
_entity.pdbx_description
1 polymer ?
#
loop_
_entity_poly.entity_id
_entity_poly.type
_entity_poly.pdbx_seq_one_letter_code
_entity_poly.pdbx_strand_id
1 'polypeptide(L)'
;MQRQLADIDANLTAAMRPYAWAHGLLQTIRGIDEVAAALILIEIGEDMARFCSPERLACWAALSPATTRVQASASPGAHATAK
;
A
#
# COMPACT_ATOMS: atom_id res chain seq x y z
N MET A 1 -26.89 -12.92 0.91
CA MET A 1 -25.46 -12.63 1.08
C MET A 1 -24.75 -12.35 -0.25
N GLN A 2 -24.67 -13.30 -1.20
CA GLN A 2 -23.97 -13.08 -2.48
C GLN A 2 -24.47 -11.87 -3.29
N ARG A 3 -25.78 -11.60 -3.30
CA ARG A 3 -26.35 -10.40 -3.95
C ARG A 3 -25.81 -9.09 -3.39
N GLN A 4 -25.70 -8.98 -2.07
CA GLN A 4 -25.21 -7.76 -1.42
C GLN A 4 -23.74 -7.50 -1.76
N LEU A 5 -22.94 -8.56 -1.89
CA LEU A 5 -21.54 -8.42 -2.31
C LEU A 5 -21.46 -7.91 -3.74
N ALA A 6 -22.25 -8.50 -4.67
CA ALA A 6 -22.31 -8.04 -6.05
C ALA A 6 -22.77 -6.58 -6.17
N ASP A 7 -23.73 -6.15 -5.34
CA ASP A 7 -24.19 -4.76 -5.31
C ASP A 7 -23.07 -3.82 -4.83
N ILE A 8 -22.29 -4.23 -3.83
CA ILE A 8 -21.13 -3.47 -3.34
C ILE A 8 -20.05 -3.37 -4.41
N ASP A 9 -19.71 -4.46 -5.08
CA ASP A 9 -18.71 -4.48 -6.15
C ASP A 9 -19.13 -3.55 -7.30
N ALA A 10 -20.39 -3.62 -7.73
CA ALA A 10 -20.93 -2.75 -8.77
C ALA A 10 -20.85 -1.26 -8.38
N ASN A 11 -21.15 -0.95 -7.12
CA ASN A 11 -21.05 0.42 -6.59
C ASN A 11 -19.59 0.90 -6.57
N LEU A 12 -18.64 0.03 -6.18
CA LEU A 12 -17.22 0.33 -6.18
C LEU A 12 -16.72 0.63 -7.60
N THR A 13 -17.01 -0.24 -8.57
CA THR A 13 -16.65 -0.04 -9.99
C THR A 13 -17.26 1.26 -10.52
N ALA A 14 -18.52 1.54 -10.22
CA ALA A 14 -19.18 2.77 -10.65
C ALA A 14 -18.53 4.03 -10.06
N ALA A 15 -18.04 3.96 -8.82
CA ALA A 15 -17.34 5.04 -8.13
C ALA A 15 -15.91 5.26 -8.66
N MET A 16 -15.27 4.24 -9.27
CA MET A 16 -13.93 4.35 -9.86
C MET A 16 -13.92 5.02 -11.24
N ARG A 17 -15.08 5.22 -11.88
CA ARG A 17 -15.17 5.84 -13.21
C ARG A 17 -14.46 7.19 -13.38
N PRO A 18 -14.49 8.14 -12.42
CA PRO A 18 -13.70 9.37 -12.51
C PRO A 18 -12.17 9.14 -12.50
N TYR A 19 -11.74 8.01 -11.92
CA TYR A 19 -10.35 7.63 -11.73
C TYR A 19 -9.90 6.52 -12.69
N ALA A 20 -10.67 6.27 -13.76
CA ALA A 20 -10.48 5.13 -14.67
C ALA A 20 -9.05 4.99 -15.21
N TRP A 21 -8.38 6.12 -15.45
CA TRP A 21 -6.98 6.13 -15.88
C TRP A 21 -6.04 5.53 -14.82
N ALA A 22 -6.09 6.04 -13.59
CA ALA A 22 -5.21 5.57 -12.51
C ALA A 22 -5.59 4.16 -12.07
N HIS A 23 -6.89 3.84 -12.09
CA HIS A 23 -7.43 2.53 -11.74
C HIS A 23 -6.98 1.46 -12.74
N GLY A 24 -7.00 1.77 -14.04
CA GLY A 24 -6.47 0.89 -15.08
C GLY A 24 -4.94 0.74 -15.00
N LEU A 25 -4.21 1.80 -14.65
CA LEU A 25 -2.75 1.74 -14.52
C LEU A 25 -2.32 0.75 -13.42
N LEU A 26 -2.97 0.78 -12.25
CA LEU A 26 -2.66 -0.13 -11.14
C LEU A 26 -2.91 -1.60 -11.49
N GLN A 27 -3.92 -1.89 -12.31
CA GLN A 27 -4.23 -3.25 -12.78
C GLN A 27 -3.16 -3.82 -13.74
N THR A 28 -2.23 -3.00 -14.24
CA THR A 28 -1.08 -3.49 -15.01
C THR A 28 -0.03 -4.18 -14.12
N ILE A 29 -0.10 -3.99 -12.81
CA ILE A 29 0.77 -4.65 -11.83
C ILE A 29 0.29 -6.09 -11.65
N ARG A 30 1.19 -7.06 -11.86
CA ARG A 30 0.87 -8.48 -11.68
C ARG A 30 0.34 -8.74 -10.26
N GLY A 31 -0.84 -9.35 -10.18
CA GLY A 31 -1.49 -9.71 -8.91
C GLY A 31 -2.40 -8.63 -8.35
N ILE A 32 -2.57 -7.50 -9.03
CA ILE A 32 -3.54 -6.46 -8.69
C ILE A 32 -4.77 -6.61 -9.59
N ASP A 33 -5.91 -6.94 -8.99
CA ASP A 33 -7.21 -6.96 -9.66
C ASP A 33 -7.96 -5.62 -9.50
N GLU A 34 -9.18 -5.55 -10.04
CA GLU A 34 -10.00 -4.34 -10.04
C GLU A 34 -10.28 -3.81 -8.62
N VAL A 35 -10.57 -4.71 -7.68
CA VAL A 35 -10.90 -4.36 -6.29
C VAL A 35 -9.64 -3.91 -5.56
N ALA A 36 -8.53 -4.63 -5.72
CA ALA A 36 -7.25 -4.24 -5.13
C ALA A 36 -6.77 -2.87 -5.64
N ALA A 37 -6.90 -2.61 -6.95
CA ALA A 37 -6.57 -1.31 -7.54
C ALA A 37 -7.43 -0.18 -6.97
N ALA A 38 -8.74 -0.42 -6.79
CA ALA A 38 -9.64 0.56 -6.20
C ALA A 38 -9.29 0.86 -4.73
N LEU A 39 -8.97 -0.18 -3.94
CA LEU A 39 -8.54 -0.02 -2.55
C LEU A 39 -7.26 0.81 -2.45
N ILE A 40 -6.27 0.54 -3.30
CA ILE A 40 -5.04 1.34 -3.34
C ILE A 40 -5.39 2.81 -3.63
N LEU A 41 -6.20 3.09 -4.65
CA LEU A 41 -6.58 4.47 -5.00
C LEU A 41 -7.32 5.18 -3.88
N ILE A 42 -8.19 4.49 -3.13
CA ILE A 42 -8.90 5.09 -2.01
C ILE A 42 -7.92 5.54 -0.91
N GLU A 43 -6.84 4.78 -0.70
CA GLU A 43 -5.82 5.10 0.31
C GLU A 43 -4.87 6.23 -0.13
N ILE A 44 -4.38 6.18 -1.37
CA ILE A 44 -3.31 7.09 -1.82
C ILE A 44 -3.84 8.29 -2.63
N GLY A 45 -5.02 8.17 -3.22
CA GLY A 45 -5.55 9.09 -4.23
C GLY A 45 -4.84 8.97 -5.58
N GLU A 46 -5.37 9.64 -6.59
CA GLU A 46 -4.78 9.74 -7.93
C GLU A 46 -3.68 10.80 -8.03
N ASP A 47 -3.64 11.76 -7.10
CA ASP A 47 -2.67 12.86 -7.10
C ASP A 47 -1.33 12.45 -6.46
N MET A 48 -0.38 12.07 -7.30
CA MET A 48 0.98 11.71 -6.89
C MET A 48 1.83 12.90 -6.41
N ALA A 49 1.40 14.15 -6.65
CA ALA A 49 2.13 15.33 -6.15
C ALA A 49 2.11 15.39 -4.61
N ARG A 50 1.11 14.77 -3.97
CA ARG A 50 1.00 14.68 -2.50
C ARG A 50 2.15 13.93 -1.85
N PHE A 51 2.72 12.95 -2.55
CA PHE A 51 3.91 12.23 -2.11
C PHE A 51 5.20 12.86 -2.63
N CYS A 52 5.09 13.69 -3.67
CA CYS A 52 6.14 14.36 -4.45
C CYS A 52 7.31 13.52 -4.97
N SER A 53 7.44 12.23 -4.60
CA SER A 53 8.27 11.24 -5.31
C SER A 53 7.74 9.82 -5.09
N PRO A 54 7.94 8.89 -6.04
CA PRO A 54 7.54 7.49 -5.91
C PRO A 54 8.21 6.79 -4.72
N GLU A 55 9.45 7.15 -4.38
CA GLU A 55 10.18 6.56 -3.25
C GLU A 55 9.54 6.91 -1.92
N ARG A 56 8.96 8.12 -1.78
CA ARG A 56 8.25 8.51 -0.58
C ARG A 56 6.94 7.75 -0.42
N LEU A 57 6.23 7.49 -1.51
CA LEU A 57 5.08 6.58 -1.50
C LEU A 57 5.49 5.16 -1.09
N ALA A 58 6.60 4.64 -1.66
CA ALA A 58 7.12 3.32 -1.30
C ALA A 58 7.56 3.24 0.18
N CYS A 59 8.16 4.30 0.71
CA CYS A 59 8.50 4.39 2.13
C CYS A 59 7.24 4.37 3.01
N TRP A 60 6.21 5.14 2.64
CA TRP A 60 4.93 5.15 3.35
C TRP A 60 4.26 3.77 3.34
N ALA A 61 4.29 3.08 2.20
CA ALA A 61 3.77 1.72 2.06
C ALA A 61 4.66 0.65 2.73
N ALA A 62 5.77 1.04 3.39
CA ALA A 62 6.78 0.15 3.94
C ALA A 62 7.43 -0.81 2.92
N LEU A 63 7.40 -0.46 1.63
CA LEU A 63 7.94 -1.21 0.49
C LEU A 63 9.36 -0.81 0.10
N SER A 64 9.92 0.22 0.74
CA SER A 64 11.29 0.68 0.44
C SER A 64 12.35 -0.35 0.86
N PRO A 65 13.42 -0.55 0.07
CA PRO A 65 14.48 -1.54 0.35
C PRO A 65 15.13 -1.39 1.74
N ALA A 66 15.13 -0.17 2.30
CA ALA A 66 15.71 0.13 3.61
C ALA A 66 14.94 -0.51 4.79
N THR A 67 13.67 -0.90 4.61
CA THR A 67 12.81 -1.44 5.67
C THR A 67 13.08 -2.92 5.98
N THR A 68 13.78 -3.66 5.12
CA THR A 68 14.11 -5.08 5.39
C THR A 68 15.21 -5.27 6.45
N ARG A 69 15.88 -4.21 6.90
CA ARG A 69 16.90 -4.32 7.95
C ARG A 69 16.33 -4.03 9.33
N VAL A 70 15.42 -4.88 9.81
CA VAL A 70 15.32 -5.07 11.26
C VAL A 70 16.65 -5.70 11.68
N GLN A 71 17.59 -4.88 12.17
CA GLN A 71 18.70 -5.44 12.92
C GLN A 71 18.09 -6.05 14.16
N ALA A 72 18.27 -7.36 14.33
CA ALA A 72 17.99 -8.04 15.59
C ALA A 72 18.46 -7.15 16.74
N SER A 73 17.58 -6.91 17.71
CA SER A 73 17.95 -6.25 18.95
C SER A 73 19.03 -7.09 19.63
N ALA A 74 20.30 -6.82 19.34
CA ALA A 74 21.39 -7.21 20.19
C ALA A 74 21.27 -6.35 21.45
N SER A 75 20.73 -6.92 22.50
CA SER A 75 20.73 -6.30 23.82
C SER A 75 22.19 -6.22 24.30
N PRO A 76 22.75 -5.03 24.60
CA PRO A 76 24.08 -4.94 25.19
C PRO A 76 23.94 -5.15 26.71
N GLY A 77 23.98 -6.40 27.15
CA GLY A 77 24.11 -6.74 28.57
C GLY A 77 25.58 -6.72 28.99
N ALA A 78 26.14 -5.54 29.28
CA ALA A 78 27.45 -5.40 29.90
C ALA A 78 27.28 -5.27 31.43
N HIS A 79 27.56 -6.34 32.18
CA HIS A 79 27.93 -6.27 33.59
C HIS A 79 28.79 -7.49 33.97
N ALA A 80 30.12 -7.34 33.88
CA ALA A 80 31.07 -8.19 34.61
C ALA A 80 31.69 -7.35 35.71
N THR A 81 31.21 -7.56 36.94
CA THR A 81 31.76 -7.00 38.18
C THR A 81 33.12 -7.63 38.49
N ALA A 82 34.13 -6.78 38.70
CA ALA A 82 35.38 -7.15 39.35
C ALA A 82 35.62 -6.20 40.53
N LYS A 83 35.38 -6.69 41.75
CA LYS A 83 36.19 -6.44 42.94
C LYS A 83 35.91 -7.56 43.95
#